data_AF-B7IZ70-F1
#
_entry.id   AF-B7IZ70-F1
#
_cell.length_a   1.000
_cell.length_b   1.000
_cell.length_c   1.000
_cell.angle_alpha   90.00
_cell.angle_beta   90.00
_cell.angle_gamma   90.00
#
_symmetry.space_group_name_H-M   'P 1'
#
loop_
_entity.id
_entity.type
_entity.pdbx_description
1 polymer ?
#
loop_
_entity_poly.entity_id
_entity_poly.type
_entity_poly.pdbx_seq_one_letter_code
_entity_poly.pdbx_strand_id
1 'polypeptide(L)'
;MEHKHNNEHGKWIEKQNEILKNIEDNRSQYTDKAILKCFMDFYKTIHEMQKHNTSPMLELFQIRAAGFEQINKENIDEFITLYRSLMDLIGDGDFEKSIDYVTIINNKQVHVSEGKDGKISVLKEQDNRISRN
;
A
#
# COMPACT_ATOMS: atom_id res chain seq x y z
N MET A 1 -31.43 9.61 -4.72
CA MET A 1 -30.49 10.19 -3.72
C MET A 1 -29.11 9.50 -3.74
N GLU A 2 -28.81 8.61 -4.70
CA GLU A 2 -27.52 7.89 -4.78
C GLU A 2 -26.36 8.69 -5.38
N HIS A 3 -26.62 9.74 -6.15
CA HIS A 3 -25.55 10.48 -6.85
C HIS A 3 -24.68 11.40 -5.96
N LYS A 4 -25.11 11.73 -4.73
CA LYS A 4 -24.33 12.61 -3.83
C LYS A 4 -23.21 11.85 -3.09
N HIS A 5 -23.49 10.63 -2.62
CA HIS A 5 -22.53 9.82 -1.88
C HIS A 5 -21.35 9.35 -2.75
N ASN A 6 -21.59 9.00 -4.02
CA ASN A 6 -20.51 8.63 -4.94
C ASN A 6 -19.54 9.79 -5.25
N ASN A 7 -20.03 11.03 -5.25
CA ASN A 7 -19.20 12.21 -5.53
C ASN A 7 -18.31 12.60 -4.35
N GLU A 8 -18.81 12.43 -3.11
CA GLU A 8 -18.03 12.69 -1.89
C GLU A 8 -16.94 11.64 -1.67
N HIS A 9 -17.23 10.37 -1.98
CA HIS A 9 -16.25 9.30 -1.89
C HIS A 9 -15.13 9.48 -2.92
N GLY A 10 -15.46 9.76 -4.18
CA GLY A 10 -14.46 10.03 -5.23
C GLY A 10 -13.52 11.20 -4.87
N LYS A 11 -14.08 12.31 -4.39
CA LYS A 11 -13.29 13.47 -3.94
C LYS A 11 -12.39 13.14 -2.74
N TRP A 12 -12.86 12.30 -1.83
CA TRP A 12 -12.04 11.86 -0.71
C TRP A 12 -10.86 11.01 -1.20
N ILE A 13 -11.09 10.05 -2.11
CA ILE A 13 -10.02 9.24 -2.73
C ILE A 13 -9.01 10.14 -3.45
N GLU A 14 -9.47 11.09 -4.27
CA GLU A 14 -8.60 12.06 -4.97
C GLU A 14 -7.70 12.81 -3.98
N LYS A 15 -8.27 13.31 -2.88
CA LYS A 15 -7.51 14.00 -1.84
C LYS A 15 -6.48 13.10 -1.16
N GLN A 16 -6.82 11.84 -0.88
CA GLN A 16 -5.85 10.90 -0.30
C GLN A 16 -4.71 10.58 -1.28
N ASN A 17 -5.03 10.45 -2.57
CA ASN A 17 -4.04 10.27 -3.61
C ASN A 17 -3.07 11.46 -3.72
N GLU A 18 -3.57 12.69 -3.62
CA GLU A 18 -2.73 13.91 -3.56
C GLU A 18 -1.81 13.92 -2.34
N ILE A 19 -2.32 13.52 -1.16
CA ILE A 19 -1.51 13.41 0.06
C ILE A 19 -0.37 12.41 -0.15
N LEU A 20 -0.68 11.21 -0.67
CA LEU A 20 0.32 10.19 -0.91
C LEU A 20 1.36 10.64 -1.94
N LYS A 21 0.91 11.23 -3.05
CA LYS A 21 1.82 11.79 -4.06
C LYS A 21 2.75 12.85 -3.49
N ASN A 22 2.24 13.72 -2.62
CA ASN A 22 3.09 14.71 -1.96
C ASN A 22 4.11 14.08 -1.01
N ILE A 23 3.76 12.98 -0.33
CA ILE A 23 4.70 12.21 0.49
C ILE A 23 5.79 11.57 -0.38
N GLU A 24 5.41 11.00 -1.53
CA GLU A 24 6.37 10.40 -2.48
C GLU A 24 7.35 11.45 -3.03
N ASP A 25 6.82 12.59 -3.50
CA ASP A 25 7.62 13.66 -4.11
C ASP A 25 8.48 14.41 -3.07
N ASN A 26 8.02 14.48 -1.81
CA ASN A 26 8.63 15.30 -0.76
C ASN A 26 8.95 14.52 0.52
N ARG A 27 9.33 13.24 0.40
CA ARG A 27 9.59 12.32 1.53
C ARG A 27 10.36 12.99 2.66
N SER A 28 11.45 13.69 2.36
CA SER A 28 12.35 14.30 3.36
C SER A 28 11.65 15.29 4.31
N GLN A 29 10.49 15.83 3.95
CA GLN A 29 9.68 16.74 4.76
C GLN A 29 8.78 16.01 5.78
N TYR A 30 8.64 14.69 5.63
CA TYR A 30 7.78 13.86 6.47
C TYR A 30 8.59 13.01 7.43
N THR A 31 8.15 12.96 8.69
CA THR A 31 8.64 11.96 9.64
C THR A 31 8.01 10.61 9.34
N ASP A 32 8.75 9.53 9.60
CA ASP A 32 8.24 8.16 9.46
C ASP A 32 6.89 8.03 10.17
N LYS A 33 6.80 8.42 11.45
CA LYS A 33 5.55 8.41 12.22
C LYS A 33 4.38 9.16 11.56
N ALA A 34 4.64 10.27 10.86
CA ALA A 34 3.60 11.00 10.13
C ALA A 34 3.08 10.20 8.93
N ILE A 35 3.97 9.54 8.19
CA ILE A 35 3.62 8.68 7.05
C ILE A 35 2.79 7.48 7.52
N LEU A 36 3.21 6.80 8.59
CA LEU A 36 2.42 5.71 9.19
C LEU A 36 1.05 6.21 9.65
N LYS A 37 0.97 7.38 10.27
CA LYS A 37 -0.32 7.95 10.69
C LYS A 37 -1.24 8.18 9.48
N CYS A 38 -0.72 8.78 8.39
CA CYS A 38 -1.50 8.99 7.17
C CYS A 38 -2.05 7.68 6.60
N PHE A 39 -1.21 6.64 6.53
CA PHE A 39 -1.63 5.32 6.09
C PHE A 39 -2.70 4.71 7.02
N MET A 40 -2.49 4.75 8.34
CA MET A 40 -3.43 4.15 9.30
C MET A 40 -4.79 4.85 9.27
N ASP A 41 -4.80 6.18 9.12
CA ASP A 41 -6.04 6.96 8.96
C ASP A 41 -6.76 6.56 7.66
N PHE A 42 -6.03 6.47 6.54
CA PHE A 42 -6.58 6.02 5.26
C PHE A 42 -7.13 4.59 5.34
N TYR A 43 -6.32 3.65 5.79
CA TYR A 43 -6.66 2.23 5.91
C TYR A 43 -7.90 2.02 6.79
N LYS A 44 -7.98 2.72 7.92
CA LYS A 44 -9.15 2.67 8.81
C LYS A 44 -10.42 3.12 8.08
N THR A 45 -10.37 4.21 7.34
CA THR A 45 -11.53 4.69 6.57
C THR A 45 -11.95 3.69 5.49
N ILE A 46 -11.00 3.10 4.75
CA ILE A 46 -11.30 2.03 3.78
C ILE A 46 -11.96 0.83 4.44
N HIS A 47 -11.41 0.38 5.56
CA HIS A 47 -11.97 -0.73 6.31
C HIS A 47 -13.38 -0.44 6.83
N GLU A 48 -13.66 0.78 7.28
CA GLU A 48 -15.02 1.20 7.68
C GLU A 48 -15.99 1.22 6.49
N MET A 49 -15.55 1.68 5.32
CA MET A 49 -16.35 1.69 4.10
C MET A 49 -16.66 0.27 3.59
N GLN A 50 -15.77 -0.69 3.83
CA GLN A 50 -15.87 -2.07 3.35
C GLN A 50 -16.32 -3.06 4.43
N LYS A 51 -16.70 -2.58 5.62
CA LYS A 51 -17.01 -3.39 6.81
C LYS A 51 -18.03 -4.51 6.60
N HIS A 52 -18.91 -4.37 5.61
CA HIS A 52 -19.97 -5.35 5.30
C HIS A 52 -19.66 -6.23 4.08
N ASN A 53 -18.57 -5.99 3.37
CA ASN A 53 -18.18 -6.72 2.18
C ASN A 53 -16.65 -6.67 1.97
N THR A 54 -15.89 -7.13 2.97
CA THR A 54 -14.42 -7.08 2.92
C THR A 54 -13.92 -8.00 1.81
N SER A 55 -13.25 -7.42 0.81
CA SER A 55 -12.58 -8.19 -0.24
C SER A 55 -11.40 -8.99 0.36
N PRO A 56 -11.14 -10.23 -0.09
CA PRO A 56 -9.93 -10.97 0.25
C PRO A 56 -8.63 -10.17 0.03
N MET A 57 -8.62 -9.28 -0.97
CA MET A 57 -7.47 -8.40 -1.22
C MET A 57 -7.20 -7.42 -0.08
N LEU A 58 -8.26 -6.91 0.58
CA LEU A 58 -8.11 -6.02 1.73
C LEU A 58 -7.59 -6.77 2.95
N GLU A 59 -7.99 -8.03 3.13
CA GLU A 59 -7.47 -8.88 4.20
C GLU A 59 -5.98 -9.20 4.00
N LEU A 60 -5.59 -9.53 2.77
CA LEU A 60 -4.18 -9.68 2.41
C LEU A 60 -3.40 -8.41 2.71
N PHE A 61 -3.96 -7.25 2.35
CA PHE A 61 -3.38 -5.96 2.66
C PHE A 61 -3.15 -5.75 4.16
N GLN A 62 -4.13 -6.10 4.98
CA GLN A 62 -4.03 -6.03 6.44
C GLN A 62 -2.87 -6.85 6.97
N ILE A 63 -2.72 -8.08 6.48
CA ILE A 63 -1.66 -9.01 6.90
C ILE A 63 -0.29 -8.42 6.54
N ARG A 64 -0.14 -7.86 5.33
CA ARG A 64 1.11 -7.21 4.91
C ARG A 64 1.40 -5.95 5.73
N ALA A 65 0.40 -5.11 5.95
CA ALA A 65 0.53 -3.88 6.73
C ALA A 65 0.90 -4.14 8.20
N ALA A 66 0.45 -5.25 8.79
CA ALA A 66 0.86 -5.67 10.15
C ALA A 66 2.38 -5.89 10.26
N GLY A 67 3.07 -6.22 9.17
CA GLY A 67 4.53 -6.29 9.13
C GLY A 67 5.23 -4.94 9.33
N PHE A 68 4.49 -3.83 9.23
CA PHE A 68 5.00 -2.46 9.31
C PHE A 68 4.51 -1.71 10.56
N GLU A 69 4.13 -2.43 11.63
CA GLU A 69 3.77 -1.82 12.94
C GLU A 69 4.85 -0.85 13.47
N GLN A 70 6.10 -1.04 13.03
CA GLN A 70 7.20 -0.10 13.23
C GLN A 70 7.91 0.17 11.90
N ILE A 71 7.54 1.26 11.24
CA ILE A 71 8.32 1.76 10.11
C ILE A 71 9.59 2.47 10.60
N ASN A 72 10.68 2.25 9.89
CA ASN A 72 11.98 2.84 10.12
C ASN A 72 12.63 3.20 8.77
N LYS A 73 13.84 3.75 8.81
CA LYS A 73 14.54 4.17 7.58
C LYS A 73 14.82 3.03 6.59
N GLU A 74 14.89 1.78 7.06
CA GLU A 74 15.24 0.62 6.24
C GLU A 74 14.03 0.07 5.46
N ASN A 75 12.81 0.30 5.94
CA ASN A 75 11.58 -0.26 5.35
C ASN A 75 10.54 0.78 4.90
N ILE A 76 10.82 2.08 5.05
CA ILE A 76 9.87 3.16 4.72
C ILE A 76 9.48 3.18 3.24
N ASP A 77 10.41 2.92 2.33
CA ASP A 77 10.14 2.95 0.89
C ASP A 77 9.27 1.75 0.47
N GLU A 78 9.48 0.59 1.11
CA GLU A 78 8.63 -0.60 0.94
C GLU A 78 7.22 -0.33 1.46
N PHE A 79 7.11 0.34 2.61
CA PHE A 79 5.83 0.75 3.16
C PHE A 79 5.09 1.75 2.26
N ILE A 80 5.78 2.73 1.67
CA ILE A 80 5.18 3.67 0.71
C ILE A 80 4.72 2.93 -0.55
N THR A 81 5.50 1.96 -1.04
CA THR A 81 5.11 1.11 -2.17
C THR A 81 3.83 0.34 -1.87
N LEU A 82 3.75 -0.27 -0.68
CA LEU A 82 2.54 -0.92 -0.21
C LEU A 82 1.39 0.12 -0.17
N TYR A 83 1.56 1.27 0.49
CA TYR A 83 0.52 2.30 0.54
C TYR A 83 0.01 2.71 -0.87
N ARG A 84 0.91 2.91 -1.84
CA ARG A 84 0.55 3.17 -3.24
C ARG A 84 -0.30 2.06 -3.85
N SER A 85 0.10 0.80 -3.70
CA SER A 85 -0.68 -0.35 -4.20
C SER A 85 -2.10 -0.40 -3.64
N LEU A 86 -2.31 -0.06 -2.36
CA LEU A 86 -3.66 0.04 -1.80
C LEU A 86 -4.44 1.21 -2.39
N MET A 87 -3.79 2.37 -2.56
CA MET A 87 -4.44 3.55 -3.13
C MET A 87 -4.95 3.27 -4.55
N ASP A 88 -4.13 2.61 -5.37
CA ASP A 88 -4.49 2.26 -6.74
C ASP A 88 -5.62 1.22 -6.78
N LEU A 89 -5.58 0.21 -5.91
CA LEU A 89 -6.64 -0.79 -5.74
C LEU A 89 -8.00 -0.12 -5.42
N ILE A 90 -8.01 0.83 -4.49
CA ILE A 90 -9.21 1.56 -4.09
C ILE A 90 -9.66 2.54 -5.15
N GLY A 91 -8.73 3.27 -5.77
CA GLY A 91 -9.03 4.25 -6.81
C GLY A 91 -9.65 3.62 -8.05
N ASP A 92 -9.17 2.46 -8.45
CA ASP A 92 -9.70 1.72 -9.59
C ASP A 92 -10.98 0.96 -9.27
N GLY A 93 -11.24 0.70 -7.97
CA GLY A 93 -12.35 -0.15 -7.52
C GLY A 93 -12.24 -1.61 -7.99
N ASP A 94 -11.05 -2.01 -8.46
CA ASP A 94 -10.80 -3.31 -9.08
C ASP A 94 -10.07 -4.23 -8.09
N PHE A 95 -10.86 -4.86 -7.21
CA PHE A 95 -10.36 -5.79 -6.20
C PHE A 95 -9.93 -7.16 -6.76
N GLU A 96 -9.94 -7.32 -8.09
CA GLU A 96 -9.37 -8.48 -8.78
C GLU A 96 -7.89 -8.26 -9.12
N LYS A 97 -7.41 -7.01 -9.07
CA LYS A 97 -5.99 -6.70 -9.26
C LYS A 97 -5.14 -7.26 -8.14
N SER A 98 -3.93 -7.65 -8.50
CA SER A 98 -2.91 -8.03 -7.53
C SER A 98 -2.36 -6.80 -6.79
N ILE A 99 -1.81 -7.04 -5.60
CA ILE A 99 -1.07 -6.04 -4.84
C ILE A 99 0.41 -6.25 -5.02
N ASP A 100 1.11 -5.16 -5.25
CA ASP A 100 2.55 -5.16 -5.42
C ASP A 100 3.22 -4.70 -4.12
N TYR A 101 4.20 -5.46 -3.63
CA TYR A 101 4.96 -5.13 -2.42
C TYR A 101 6.34 -5.78 -2.41
N VAL A 102 7.24 -5.22 -1.60
CA VAL A 102 8.58 -5.79 -1.39
C VAL A 102 8.56 -6.75 -0.20
N THR A 103 9.20 -7.91 -0.34
CA THR A 103 9.37 -8.89 0.73
C THR A 103 10.75 -9.53 0.68
N ILE A 104 11.11 -10.29 1.73
CA ILE A 104 12.40 -10.97 1.80
C ILE A 104 12.22 -12.45 1.44
N ILE A 105 12.85 -12.88 0.35
CA ILE A 105 12.94 -14.29 -0.06
C ILE A 105 14.42 -14.67 -0.12
N ASN A 106 14.82 -15.71 0.62
CA ASN A 106 16.21 -16.18 0.67
C ASN A 106 17.22 -15.05 0.99
N ASN A 107 16.92 -14.20 1.97
CA ASN A 107 17.72 -13.04 2.37
C ASN A 107 17.94 -11.98 1.27
N LYS A 108 17.09 -11.97 0.23
CA LYS A 108 17.06 -10.93 -0.80
C LYS A 108 15.73 -10.20 -0.75
N GLN A 109 15.77 -8.88 -0.93
CA GLN A 109 14.57 -8.10 -1.22
C GLN A 109 14.08 -8.46 -2.62
N VAL A 110 12.81 -8.81 -2.71
CA VAL A 110 12.15 -9.22 -3.93
C VAL A 110 10.85 -8.43 -4.04
N HIS A 111 10.64 -7.80 -5.19
CA HIS A 111 9.37 -7.20 -5.52
C HIS A 111 8.43 -8.30 -6.02
N VAL A 112 7.29 -8.47 -5.36
CA VAL A 112 6.32 -9.50 -5.68
C VAL A 112 4.95 -8.89 -5.94
N SER A 113 4.13 -9.63 -6.68
CA SER A 113 2.71 -9.36 -6.91
C SER A 113 1.90 -10.50 -6.33
N GLU A 114 0.92 -10.20 -5.49
CA GLU A 114 0.03 -11.19 -4.87
C GLU A 114 -1.42 -10.97 -5.30
N GLY A 115 -2.02 -12.00 -5.90
CA GLY A 115 -3.43 -11.99 -6.30
C GLY A 115 -4.38 -12.35 -5.16
N LYS A 116 -5.68 -12.19 -5.39
CA LYS A 116 -6.74 -12.51 -4.41
C LYS A 116 -6.80 -13.97 -3.97
N ASP A 117 -6.22 -14.87 -4.76
CA ASP A 117 -6.09 -16.29 -4.46
C ASP A 117 -4.83 -16.61 -3.63
N GLY A 118 -4.08 -15.59 -3.22
CA GLY A 118 -2.83 -15.70 -2.48
C GLY A 118 -1.65 -16.18 -3.34
N LYS A 119 -1.80 -16.27 -4.66
CA LYS A 119 -0.67 -16.62 -5.53
C LYS A 119 0.30 -15.46 -5.62
N ILE A 120 1.56 -15.74 -5.33
CA ILE A 120 2.66 -14.78 -5.35
C ILE A 120 3.48 -15.00 -6.62
N SER A 121 3.68 -13.92 -7.38
CA SER A 121 4.56 -13.87 -8.55
C SER A 121 5.74 -12.93 -8.29
N VAL A 122 6.96 -13.34 -8.62
CA VAL A 122 8.15 -12.48 -8.50
C VAL A 122 8.21 -11.54 -9.69
N LEU A 123 8.17 -10.23 -9.44
CA LEU A 123 8.26 -9.18 -10.45
C LEU A 123 9.71 -8.80 -10.74
N LYS A 124 10.52 -8.68 -9.67
CA LYS A 124 11.94 -8.32 -9.79
C LYS A 124 12.73 -8.81 -8.57
N GLU A 125 13.84 -9.47 -8.82
CA GLU A 125 14.85 -9.74 -7.79
C GLU A 125 15.82 -8.54 -7.72
N GLN A 126 16.08 -8.01 -6.52
CA GLN A 126 17.24 -7.15 -6.35
C GLN A 126 18.49 -8.01 -6.25
N ASP A 127 19.29 -8.04 -7.32
CA ASP A 127 20.63 -8.58 -7.28
C ASP A 127 21.51 -7.70 -6.38
N ASN A 128 21.69 -8.12 -5.13
CA ASN A 128 22.78 -7.63 -4.29
C ASN A 128 24.12 -8.09 -4.87
N ARG A 129 24.54 -7.49 -5.98
CA ARG A 129 25.95 -7.53 -6.39
C ARG A 129 26.71 -6.67 -5.40
N ILE A 130 27.16 -7.30 -4.32
CA ILE A 130 28.26 -6.78 -3.51
C ILE A 130 29.46 -6.67 -4.46
N SER A 131 29.66 -5.49 -5.05
CA SER A 131 30.92 -5.17 -5.71
C SER A 131 31.94 -4.99 -4.59
N ARG A 132 32.63 -6.07 -4.26
CA ARG A 132 33.91 -5.98 -3.53
C ARG A 132 34.93 -5.38 -4.50
N ASN A 133 35.25 -4.11 -4.32
CA ASN A 133 36.52 -3.54 -4.73
C ASN A 133 37.22 -2.98 -3.49
#